data_AF-A0A4Y7SMT6-F1
#
_entry.id   AF-A0A4Y7SMT6-F1
#
_cell.length_a   1.000
_cell.length_b   1.000
_cell.length_c   1.000
_cell.angle_alpha   90.00
_cell.angle_beta   90.00
_cell.angle_gamma   90.00
#
_symmetry.space_group_name_H-M   'P 1'
#
loop_
_entity.id
_entity.type
_entity.pdbx_description
1 polymer ?
#
loop_
_entity_poly.entity_id
_entity_poly.type
_entity_poly.pdbx_seq_one_letter_code
_entity_poly.pdbx_strand_id
1 'polypeptide(L)'
;MATLRAEILALQSHRNTLRPINRLPPEIFSTIFQLVKDDITEAERVSWIKVTHVCRYWREIALDHASLWSNISFIHPELAKVMHIRSKISPL
;
A
#
# COMPACT_ATOMS: atom_id res chain seq x y z
N MET A 1 20.67 19.22 9.44
CA MET A 1 20.31 18.37 8.26
C MET A 1 19.08 17.48 8.52
N ALA A 2 18.94 16.81 9.67
CA ALA A 2 17.78 15.96 9.96
C ALA A 2 16.45 16.73 10.11
N THR A 3 16.48 17.93 10.71
CA THR A 3 15.31 18.79 10.95
C THR A 3 14.66 19.28 9.65
N LEU A 4 15.45 19.78 8.70
CA LEU A 4 14.95 20.28 7.41
C LEU A 4 14.24 19.19 6.59
N ARG A 5 14.74 17.95 6.62
CA ARG A 5 14.09 16.82 5.93
C ARG A 5 12.72 16.49 6.54
N ALA A 6 12.61 16.52 7.86
CA ALA A 6 11.35 16.26 8.54
C ALA A 6 10.29 17.31 8.20
N GLU A 7 10.68 18.60 8.15
CA GLU A 7 9.79 19.70 7.74
C GLU A 7 9.32 19.56 6.29
N ILE A 8 10.22 19.23 5.36
CA ILE A 8 9.85 18.98 3.95
C ILE A 8 8.81 17.83 3.86
N LEU A 9 9.03 16.74 4.59
CA LEU A 9 8.10 15.60 4.61
C LEU A 9 6.74 15.98 5.21
N ALA A 10 6.71 16.80 6.26
CA ALA A 10 5.48 17.28 6.86
C ALA A 10 4.66 18.14 5.88
N LEU A 11 5.33 19.08 5.18
CA LEU A 11 4.70 19.91 4.15
C LEU A 11 4.18 19.09 2.97
N GLN A 12 4.95 18.10 2.52
CA GLN A 12 4.49 17.18 1.46
C GLN A 12 3.27 16.37 1.90
N SER A 13 3.27 15.88 3.14
CA SER A 13 2.14 15.14 3.72
C SER A 13 0.90 16.04 3.78
N HIS A 14 1.04 17.27 4.27
CA HIS A 14 -0.07 18.23 4.32
C HIS A 14 -0.59 18.58 2.92
N ARG A 15 0.31 18.82 1.96
CA ARG A 15 -0.11 19.07 0.57
C ARG A 15 -0.86 17.88 -0.02
N ASN A 16 -0.50 16.65 0.35
CA ASN A 16 -1.20 15.46 -0.09
C ASN A 16 -2.62 15.40 0.48
N THR A 17 -2.87 15.77 1.74
CA THR A 17 -4.24 15.78 2.30
C THR A 17 -5.16 16.78 1.59
N LEU A 18 -4.60 17.85 1.01
CA LEU A 18 -5.36 18.83 0.25
C LEU A 18 -5.78 18.33 -1.14
N ARG A 19 -5.12 17.31 -1.69
CA ARG A 19 -5.43 16.76 -3.02
C ARG A 19 -6.80 16.05 -3.00
N PRO A 20 -7.69 16.29 -3.98
CA PRO A 20 -9.02 15.69 -4.01
C PRO A 20 -9.04 14.17 -3.87
N ILE A 21 -8.11 13.47 -4.53
CA ILE A 21 -8.03 12.01 -4.49
C ILE A 21 -7.79 11.46 -3.07
N ASN A 22 -7.05 12.18 -2.23
CA ASN A 22 -6.74 11.74 -0.87
C ASN A 22 -7.86 12.07 0.14
N ARG A 23 -8.98 12.65 -0.33
CA ARG A 23 -10.19 12.84 0.49
C ARG A 23 -11.14 11.65 0.37
N LEU A 24 -10.84 10.68 -0.49
CA LEU A 24 -11.63 9.47 -0.59
C LEU A 24 -11.50 8.64 0.71
N PRO A 25 -12.60 8.01 1.15
CA PRO A 25 -12.57 7.10 2.29
C PRO A 25 -11.58 5.94 2.09
N PRO A 26 -11.00 5.39 3.17
CA PRO A 26 -10.07 4.26 3.10
C PRO A 26 -10.68 3.01 2.47
N GLU A 27 -12.00 2.81 2.58
CA GLU A 27 -12.73 1.69 1.98
C GLU A 27 -12.68 1.76 0.45
N ILE A 28 -12.82 2.96 -0.12
CA ILE A 28 -12.75 3.17 -1.56
C ILE A 28 -11.34 2.90 -2.07
N PHE A 29 -10.31 3.35 -1.34
CA PHE A 29 -8.93 3.01 -1.66
C PHE A 29 -8.65 1.51 -1.57
N SER A 30 -9.18 0.83 -0.55
CA SER A 30 -9.03 -0.61 -0.39
C SER A 30 -9.60 -1.36 -1.60
N THR A 31 -10.79 -0.97 -2.06
CA THR A 31 -11.42 -1.51 -3.29
C THR A 31 -10.55 -1.23 -4.52
N ILE A 32 -10.05 0.00 -4.69
CA ILE A 32 -9.18 0.35 -5.83
C ILE A 32 -7.90 -0.49 -5.81
N PHE A 33 -7.26 -0.65 -4.65
CA PHE A 33 -6.02 -1.42 -4.52
C PHE A 33 -6.25 -2.91 -4.80
N GLN A 34 -7.41 -3.44 -4.41
CA GLN A 34 -7.81 -4.80 -4.73
C GLN A 34 -7.98 -4.98 -6.24
N LEU A 35 -8.67 -4.05 -6.90
CA LEU A 35 -8.80 -4.05 -8.36
C LEU A 35 -7.44 -3.97 -9.08
N VAL A 36 -6.53 -3.13 -8.59
CA VAL A 36 -5.15 -3.05 -9.12
C VAL A 36 -4.44 -4.38 -8.97
N LYS A 37 -4.57 -5.05 -7.81
CA LYS A 37 -3.96 -6.36 -7.57
C LYS A 37 -4.55 -7.44 -8.47
N ASP A 38 -5.86 -7.41 -8.72
CA ASP A 38 -6.58 -8.43 -9.50
C ASP A 38 -6.36 -8.28 -11.02
N ASP A 39 -6.04 -7.06 -11.50
CA ASP A 39 -5.72 -6.79 -12.91
C ASP A 39 -4.28 -7.17 -13.30
N ILE A 40 -3.43 -7.47 -12.32
CA ILE A 40 -2.02 -7.79 -12.53
C ILE A 40 -1.83 -9.25 -12.95
N THR A 41 -0.98 -9.44 -13.96
CA THR A 41 -0.60 -10.78 -14.43
C THR A 41 0.20 -11.54 -13.38
N GLU A 42 0.18 -12.87 -13.47
CA GLU A 42 0.94 -13.75 -12.57
C GLU A 42 2.45 -13.43 -12.53
N ALA A 43 3.03 -13.06 -13.69
CA ALA A 43 4.43 -12.67 -13.81
C ALA A 43 4.76 -11.39 -13.02
N GLU A 44 3.76 -10.56 -12.74
CA GLU A 44 3.89 -9.25 -12.10
C GLU A 44 3.22 -9.21 -10.73
N ARG A 45 2.92 -10.36 -10.11
CA ARG A 45 2.11 -10.53 -8.88
C ARG A 45 2.47 -9.61 -7.70
N VAL A 46 3.67 -9.03 -7.67
CA VAL A 46 4.13 -8.10 -6.61
C VAL A 46 4.10 -6.63 -7.02
N SER A 47 3.73 -6.31 -8.27
CA SER A 47 3.78 -4.96 -8.82
C SER A 47 2.72 -4.04 -8.19
N TRP A 48 1.61 -4.59 -7.67
CA TRP A 48 0.60 -3.83 -6.93
C TRP A 48 1.19 -3.12 -5.70
N ILE A 49 2.30 -3.62 -5.13
CA ILE A 49 2.98 -3.00 -3.98
C ILE A 49 3.35 -1.54 -4.28
N LYS A 50 3.50 -1.14 -5.54
CA LYS A 50 3.71 0.25 -5.97
C LYS A 50 2.68 1.22 -5.38
N VAL A 51 1.43 0.80 -5.10
CA VAL A 51 0.43 1.66 -4.43
C VAL A 51 0.88 2.10 -3.04
N THR A 52 1.69 1.30 -2.35
CA THR A 52 2.27 1.61 -1.02
C THR A 52 3.39 2.65 -1.07
N HIS A 53 3.83 3.04 -2.27
CA HIS A 53 4.91 4.00 -2.50
C HIS A 53 4.41 5.38 -2.97
N VAL A 54 3.11 5.55 -3.24
CA VAL A 54 2.54 6.80 -3.76
C VAL A 54 2.61 7.92 -2.71
N CYS A 55 2.04 7.69 -1.53
CA CYS A 55 2.13 8.60 -0.40
C CYS A 55 1.92 7.86 0.92
N ARG A 56 2.15 8.55 2.05
CA ARG A 56 1.99 7.96 3.39
C ARG A 56 0.56 7.45 3.63
N TYR A 57 -0.45 8.20 3.23
CA TYR A 57 -1.86 7.80 3.41
C TYR A 57 -2.21 6.52 2.66
N TRP A 58 -1.80 6.40 1.39
CA TRP A 58 -2.03 5.19 0.59
C TRP A 58 -1.29 3.99 1.18
N ARG A 59 -0.06 4.23 1.67
CA ARG A 59 0.73 3.21 2.36
C ARG A 59 0.01 2.70 3.60
N GLU A 60 -0.51 3.59 4.45
CA GLU A 60 -1.22 3.21 5.67
C GLU A 60 -2.45 2.33 5.35
N ILE A 61 -3.27 2.75 4.39
CA ILE A 61 -4.45 1.99 3.95
C ILE A 61 -4.05 0.62 3.40
N ALA A 62 -3.10 0.58 2.45
CA ALA A 62 -2.70 -0.67 1.80
C ALA A 62 -2.02 -1.64 2.78
N LEU A 63 -1.28 -1.14 3.76
CA LEU A 63 -0.66 -1.98 4.79
C LEU A 63 -1.68 -2.55 5.78
N ASP A 64 -2.77 -1.84 6.07
CA ASP A 64 -3.80 -2.31 6.98
C ASP A 64 -4.83 -3.25 6.32
N HIS A 65 -4.97 -3.17 4.99
CA HIS A 65 -5.86 -4.03 4.22
C HIS A 65 -5.27 -5.43 4.00
N ALA A 66 -5.52 -6.36 4.94
CA ALA A 66 -4.95 -7.69 4.99
C ALA A 66 -5.15 -8.53 3.71
N SER A 67 -6.29 -8.40 3.03
CA SER A 67 -6.61 -9.12 1.78
C SER A 67 -5.64 -8.82 0.63
N LEU A 68 -4.98 -7.65 0.63
CA LEU A 68 -3.92 -7.38 -0.36
C LEU A 68 -2.71 -8.29 -0.17
N TRP A 69 -2.46 -8.74 1.06
CA TRP A 69 -1.28 -9.53 1.44
C TRP A 69 -1.54 -11.05 1.48
N SER A 70 -2.79 -11.51 1.28
CA SER A 70 -3.17 -12.94 1.38
C SER A 70 -2.66 -13.83 0.24
N ASN A 71 -2.50 -13.27 -0.98
CA ASN A 71 -1.95 -14.01 -2.12
C ASN A 71 -0.41 -13.93 -2.12
N ILE A 72 0.23 -14.88 -1.45
CA ILE A 72 1.68 -14.88 -1.22
C ILE A 72 2.43 -15.21 -2.52
N SER A 73 3.37 -14.36 -2.89
CA SER A 73 4.35 -14.65 -3.95
C SER A 73 5.63 -15.20 -3.33
N PHE A 74 6.10 -16.34 -3.84
CA PHE A 74 7.34 -16.99 -3.37
C PHE A 74 8.58 -16.62 -4.20
N ILE A 75 8.45 -15.70 -5.16
CA ILE A 75 9.57 -15.25 -6.02
C ILE A 75 10.68 -14.61 -5.16
N HIS A 76 10.31 -13.90 -4.10
CA HIS A 76 11.27 -13.27 -3.18
C HIS A 76 10.97 -13.68 -1.73
N PRO A 77 11.78 -14.56 -1.10
CA PRO A 77 11.49 -15.12 0.23
C PRO A 77 11.25 -14.08 1.33
N GLU A 78 12.00 -12.97 1.34
CA GLU A 78 11.80 -11.90 2.32
C GLU A 78 10.46 -11.18 2.13
N LEU A 79 10.00 -11.06 0.89
CA LEU A 79 8.69 -10.46 0.62
C LEU A 79 7.58 -11.44 1.01
N ALA A 80 7.76 -12.74 0.76
CA ALA A 80 6.82 -13.77 1.18
C ALA A 80 6.61 -13.76 2.71
N LYS A 81 7.69 -13.63 3.49
CA LYS A 81 7.62 -13.46 4.96
C LYS A 81 6.81 -12.23 5.34
N VAL A 82 7.08 -11.09 4.70
CA VAL A 82 6.37 -9.84 4.96
C VAL A 82 4.89 -9.93 4.59
N MET A 83 4.56 -10.57 3.47
CA MET A 83 3.18 -10.83 3.04
C MET A 83 2.44 -11.72 4.04
N HIS A 84 3.07 -12.81 4.47
CA HIS A 84 2.52 -13.70 5.49
C HIS A 84 2.23 -12.96 6.81
N ILE A 85 3.15 -12.11 7.29
CA ILE A 85 2.93 -11.33 8.52
C ILE A 85 1.74 -10.37 8.35
N ARG A 86 1.58 -9.76 7.17
CA ARG A 86 0.55 -8.73 6.93
C ARG A 86 -0.80 -9.28 6.53
N SER A 87 -0.88 -10.53 6.08
CA SER A 87 -2.17 -11.15 5.77
C SER A 87 -3.01 -11.40 7.03
N LYS A 88 -2.44 -11.30 8.25
CA LYS A 88 -3.16 -11.39 9.55
C LYS A 88 -4.15 -12.57 9.65
N ILE A 89 -3.89 -13.69 8.96
CA ILE A 89 -4.84 -14.83 8.86
C ILE A 89 -6.22 -14.40 8.30
N SER A 90 -6.24 -13.40 7.41
CA SER A 90 -7.44 -13.03 6.67
C SER A 90 -7.94 -14.24 5.90
N PRO A 91 -9.22 -14.63 6.01
CA PRO A 91 -9.77 -15.71 5.21
C PRO A 91 -9.56 -15.37 3.73
N LEU A 92 -9.06 -16.38 2.99
CA LEU A 92 -8.88 -16.35 1.54
C LEU A 92 -10.23 -16.19 0.83
#